data_AF-A0A954CQY5-F1
#
_entry.id   AF-A0A954CQY5-F1
#
_cell.length_a   1.000
_cell.length_b   1.000
_cell.length_c   1.000
_cell.angle_alpha   90.00
_cell.angle_beta   90.00
_cell.angle_gamma   90.00
#
_symmetry.space_group_name_H-M   'P 1'
#
loop_
_entity.id
_entity.type
_entity.pdbx_description
1 polymer ?
#
loop_
_entity_poly.entity_id
_entity_poly.type
_entity_poly.pdbx_seq_one_letter_code
_entity_poly.pdbx_strand_id
1 'polypeptide(L)'
;ILIRDELIEDPAQKKAWSAVEEDCNQMIGDGLAWMIQNWSMQENPRAGHYRFYYYLYTVERLGMLGGIDEIGGHDWYIEGAEVLLKDQDTSGMWDIQNEVDPSDIYNTCYALLFLKRASAGVDRPPPVITGDDE
;
A
#
# COMPACT_ATOMS: atom_id res chain seq x y z
N ILE A 1 0.13 -8.91 -4.59
CA ILE A 1 1.40 -9.44 -4.02
C ILE A 1 1.63 -10.76 -4.72
N LEU A 2 2.24 -10.70 -5.90
CA LEU A 2 2.60 -11.92 -6.63
C LEU A 2 3.65 -12.63 -5.79
N ILE A 3 3.46 -13.93 -5.55
CA ILE A 3 4.45 -14.73 -4.83
C ILE A 3 5.76 -14.59 -5.61
N ARG A 4 6.80 -14.10 -4.94
CA ARG A 4 8.12 -13.92 -5.55
C ARG A 4 8.56 -15.26 -6.13
N ASP A 5 9.03 -15.26 -7.37
CA ASP A 5 9.53 -16.46 -8.05
C ASP A 5 10.61 -17.20 -7.23
N GLU A 6 11.34 -16.44 -6.40
CA GLU A 6 12.33 -16.91 -5.44
C GLU A 6 11.77 -17.91 -4.39
N LEU A 7 10.49 -17.81 -4.03
CA LEU A 7 9.82 -18.75 -3.11
C LEU A 7 9.40 -20.05 -3.81
N ILE A 8 9.49 -20.10 -5.14
CA ILE A 8 9.13 -21.24 -5.98
C ILE A 8 10.37 -22.12 -6.26
N GLU A 9 11.59 -21.64 -5.95
CA GLU A 9 12.83 -22.38 -6.19
C GLU A 9 12.99 -23.63 -5.30
N ASP A 10 12.36 -23.67 -4.13
CA ASP A 10 12.31 -24.87 -3.28
C ASP A 10 11.14 -25.80 -3.71
N PRO A 11 11.41 -27.02 -4.20
CA PRO A 11 10.37 -27.97 -4.63
C PRO A 11 9.34 -28.32 -3.54
N ALA A 12 9.74 -28.30 -2.26
CA ALA A 12 8.83 -28.58 -1.15
C ALA A 12 7.87 -27.42 -0.92
N GLN A 13 8.37 -26.19 -1.00
CA GLN A 13 7.53 -24.99 -0.92
C GLN A 13 6.61 -24.90 -2.12
N LYS A 14 7.12 -25.09 -3.34
CA LYS A 14 6.31 -25.08 -4.57
C LYS A 14 5.09 -26.01 -4.48
N LYS A 15 5.27 -27.22 -3.96
CA LYS A 15 4.17 -28.17 -3.77
C LYS A 15 3.13 -27.65 -2.78
N ALA A 16 3.55 -27.09 -1.65
CA ALA A 16 2.65 -26.52 -0.66
C ALA A 16 1.87 -25.32 -1.22
N TRP A 17 2.54 -24.44 -1.97
CA TRP A 17 1.94 -23.26 -2.59
C TRP A 17 0.96 -23.60 -3.72
N SER A 18 1.31 -24.55 -4.60
CA SER A 18 0.47 -24.90 -5.76
C SER A 18 -0.94 -25.37 -5.38
N ALA A 19 -1.12 -25.87 -4.15
CA ALA A 19 -2.42 -26.30 -3.66
C ALA A 19 -3.35 -25.13 -3.28
N VAL A 20 -2.81 -23.93 -3.05
CA VAL A 20 -3.55 -22.73 -2.60
C VAL A 20 -3.36 -21.53 -3.53
N GLU A 21 -2.57 -21.68 -4.59
CA GLU A 21 -2.17 -20.59 -5.49
C GLU A 21 -3.38 -19.92 -6.15
N GLU A 22 -4.32 -20.70 -6.69
CA GLU A 22 -5.53 -20.18 -7.34
C GLU A 22 -6.38 -19.36 -6.36
N ASP A 23 -6.63 -19.90 -5.17
CA ASP A 23 -7.40 -19.22 -4.12
C ASP A 23 -6.69 -17.93 -3.67
N CYS A 24 -5.37 -17.97 -3.46
CA CYS A 24 -4.59 -16.79 -3.07
C CYS A 24 -4.62 -15.71 -4.16
N ASN A 25 -4.50 -16.09 -5.43
CA ASN A 25 -4.56 -15.15 -6.55
C ASN A 25 -5.94 -14.51 -6.64
N GLN A 26 -7.02 -15.28 -6.47
CA GLN A 26 -8.38 -14.75 -6.42
C GLN A 26 -8.56 -13.77 -5.26
N MET A 27 -8.12 -14.12 -4.05
CA MET A 27 -8.24 -13.24 -2.86
C MET A 27 -7.46 -11.94 -3.02
N ILE A 28 -6.29 -11.98 -3.65
CA ILE A 28 -5.50 -10.78 -3.97
C ILE A 28 -6.24 -9.93 -4.99
N GLY A 29 -6.78 -10.54 -6.04
CA GLY A 29 -7.59 -9.87 -7.06
C GLY A 29 -8.81 -9.18 -6.46
N ASP A 30 -9.56 -9.88 -5.61
CA ASP A 30 -10.73 -9.34 -4.90
C ASP A 30 -10.36 -8.16 -4.00
N GLY A 31 -9.23 -8.27 -3.30
CA GLY A 31 -8.70 -7.17 -2.48
C GLY A 31 -8.33 -5.94 -3.31
N LEU A 32 -7.71 -6.13 -4.48
CA LEU A 32 -7.39 -5.05 -5.41
C LEU A 32 -8.66 -4.43 -6.01
N ALA A 33 -9.62 -5.25 -6.42
CA ALA A 33 -10.91 -4.77 -6.92
C ALA A 33 -11.65 -3.93 -5.86
N TRP A 34 -11.58 -4.33 -4.59
CA TRP A 34 -12.11 -3.53 -3.49
C TRP A 34 -11.36 -2.20 -3.34
N MET A 35 -10.03 -2.20 -3.42
CA MET A 35 -9.21 -0.97 -3.36
C MET A 35 -9.57 -0.01 -4.49
N ILE A 36 -9.76 -0.49 -5.71
CA ILE A 36 -10.18 0.33 -6.86
C ILE A 36 -11.54 0.97 -6.59
N GLN A 37 -12.51 0.20 -6.09
CA GLN A 37 -13.86 0.71 -5.82
C GLN A 37 -13.93 1.68 -4.64
N ASN A 38 -12.98 1.61 -3.70
CA ASN A 38 -12.96 2.39 -2.47
C ASN A 38 -11.71 3.28 -2.38
N TRP A 39 -11.11 3.61 -3.53
CA TRP A 39 -9.88 4.37 -3.59
C TRP A 39 -10.01 5.70 -2.85
N SER A 40 -9.03 5.99 -2.00
CA SER A 40 -8.93 7.27 -1.32
C SER A 40 -7.49 7.50 -0.87
N MET A 41 -7.00 8.71 -1.08
CA MET A 41 -5.77 9.23 -0.48
C MET A 41 -6.08 10.29 0.58
N GLN A 42 -7.35 10.50 0.94
CA GLN A 42 -7.81 11.61 1.78
C GLN A 42 -8.42 11.10 3.09
N GLU A 43 -8.80 9.82 3.12
CA GLU A 43 -9.26 9.12 4.31
C GLU A 43 -8.90 7.64 4.23
N ASN A 44 -8.91 6.98 5.38
CA ASN A 44 -8.90 5.53 5.48
C ASN A 44 -10.32 5.01 5.17
N PRO A 45 -10.53 4.26 4.08
CA PRO A 45 -11.87 3.89 3.63
C PRO A 45 -12.67 3.20 4.73
N ARG A 46 -13.92 3.64 4.93
CA ARG A 46 -14.85 3.19 6.00
C ARG A 46 -14.41 3.53 7.44
N ALA A 47 -13.28 4.21 7.63
CA ALA A 47 -12.73 4.59 8.94
C ALA A 47 -12.41 6.09 9.07
N GLY A 48 -12.59 6.89 8.00
CA GLY A 48 -12.31 8.32 8.01
C GLY A 48 -10.82 8.57 8.30
N HIS A 49 -10.50 9.50 9.21
CA HIS A 49 -9.10 9.77 9.55
C HIS A 49 -8.49 8.80 10.58
N TYR A 50 -9.23 7.81 11.09
CA TYR A 50 -8.66 6.87 12.05
C TYR A 50 -7.53 6.05 11.40
N ARG A 51 -6.30 6.14 11.96
CA ARG A 51 -5.09 5.47 11.44
C ARG A 51 -4.77 5.82 9.99
N PHE A 52 -5.09 7.03 9.56
CA PHE A 52 -4.94 7.45 8.17
C PHE A 52 -3.49 7.37 7.65
N TYR A 53 -2.51 7.86 8.41
CA TYR A 53 -1.10 7.77 7.99
C TYR A 53 -0.59 6.33 7.93
N TYR A 54 -1.08 5.46 8.81
CA TYR A 54 -0.81 4.04 8.72
C TYR A 54 -1.43 3.43 7.45
N TYR A 55 -2.67 3.79 7.12
CA TYR A 55 -3.33 3.38 5.87
C TYR A 55 -2.51 3.80 4.65
N LEU A 56 -2.08 5.06 4.55
CA LEU A 56 -1.23 5.52 3.45
C LEU A 56 0.04 4.66 3.34
N TYR A 57 0.72 4.43 4.46
CA TYR A 57 1.89 3.55 4.46
C TYR A 57 1.57 2.10 4.03
N THR A 58 0.39 1.57 4.35
CA THR A 58 -0.01 0.25 3.81
C THR A 58 -0.23 0.26 2.30
N VAL A 59 -0.70 1.37 1.73
CA VAL A 59 -0.80 1.55 0.28
C VAL A 59 0.60 1.60 -0.36
N GLU A 60 1.56 2.31 0.24
CA GLU A 60 2.96 2.27 -0.23
C GLU A 60 3.50 0.84 -0.28
N ARG A 61 3.25 0.05 0.76
CA ARG A 61 3.69 -1.35 0.82
C ARG A 61 3.01 -2.18 -0.27
N LEU A 62 1.72 -1.96 -0.53
CA LEU A 62 1.00 -2.63 -1.60
C LEU A 62 1.62 -2.30 -2.96
N GLY A 63 1.86 -1.02 -3.24
CA GLY A 63 2.49 -0.57 -4.49
C GLY A 63 3.89 -1.15 -4.67
N MET A 64 4.74 -1.00 -3.66
CA MET A 64 6.13 -1.44 -3.74
C MET A 64 6.29 -2.95 -3.75
N LEU A 65 5.65 -3.69 -2.84
CA LEU A 65 5.77 -5.15 -2.78
C LEU A 65 4.96 -5.85 -3.86
N GLY A 66 3.88 -5.20 -4.33
CA GLY A 66 3.03 -5.71 -5.40
C GLY A 66 3.54 -5.40 -6.80
N GLY A 67 4.52 -4.53 -6.95
CA GLY A 67 4.93 -4.06 -8.28
C GLY A 67 3.90 -3.14 -8.91
N ILE A 68 2.97 -2.56 -8.17
CA ILE A 68 1.84 -1.81 -8.71
C ILE A 68 2.23 -0.34 -8.83
N ASP A 69 2.27 0.20 -10.05
CA ASP A 69 2.49 1.65 -10.26
C ASP A 69 1.20 2.45 -10.10
N GLU A 70 0.07 1.88 -10.53
CA GLU A 70 -1.23 2.55 -10.45
C GLU A 70 -2.31 1.62 -9.90
N ILE A 71 -3.20 2.17 -9.07
CA ILE A 71 -4.37 1.48 -8.52
C ILE A 71 -5.62 2.09 -9.14
N GLY A 72 -6.26 1.39 -10.09
CA GLY A 72 -7.45 1.90 -10.77
C GLY A 72 -7.21 3.21 -11.55
N GLY A 73 -6.03 3.37 -12.15
CA GLY A 73 -5.62 4.57 -12.86
C GLY A 73 -5.10 5.71 -11.96
N HIS A 74 -4.97 5.47 -10.66
CA HIS A 74 -4.43 6.43 -9.71
C HIS A 74 -2.95 6.13 -9.43
N ASP A 75 -2.08 7.12 -9.68
CA ASP A 75 -0.68 7.07 -9.23
C ASP A 75 -0.66 7.27 -7.71
N TRP A 76 -0.63 6.14 -7.01
CA TRP A 76 -0.72 6.12 -5.56
C TRP A 76 0.39 6.92 -4.89
N TYR A 77 1.58 6.98 -5.48
CA TYR A 77 2.72 7.64 -4.87
C TYR A 77 2.61 9.15 -5.03
N ILE A 78 2.32 9.62 -6.24
CA ILE A 78 2.17 11.06 -6.49
C ILE A 78 0.98 11.60 -5.69
N GLU A 79 -0.18 10.96 -5.77
CA GLU A 79 -1.37 11.41 -5.04
C GLU A 79 -1.16 11.42 -3.52
N GLY A 80 -0.58 10.35 -2.96
CA GLY A 80 -0.32 10.28 -1.53
C GLY A 80 0.78 11.26 -1.07
N ALA A 81 1.81 11.48 -1.88
CA ALA A 81 2.87 12.43 -1.55
C ALA A 81 2.34 13.87 -1.53
N GLU A 82 1.47 14.24 -2.47
CA GLU A 82 0.81 15.55 -2.49
C GLU A 82 -0.02 15.78 -1.22
N VAL A 83 -0.79 14.77 -0.79
CA VAL A 83 -1.58 14.84 0.45
C VAL A 83 -0.66 15.03 1.66
N LEU A 84 0.37 14.20 1.79
CA LEU A 84 1.29 14.28 2.94
C LEU A 84 2.03 15.62 2.99
N LEU A 85 2.52 16.12 1.86
CA LEU A 85 3.22 17.41 1.82
C LEU A 85 2.30 18.59 2.18
N LYS A 86 1.01 18.49 1.84
CA LYS A 86 0.01 19.50 2.20
C LYS A 86 -0.36 19.45 3.68
N ASP A 87 -0.45 18.25 4.25
CA ASP A 87 -0.90 18.01 5.62
C ASP A 87 0.22 18.19 6.66
N GLN A 88 1.48 18.28 6.23
CA GLN A 88 2.62 18.53 7.13
C GLN A 88 2.47 19.88 7.83
N ASP A 89 2.60 19.89 9.15
CA ASP A 89 2.52 21.12 9.93
C ASP A 89 3.82 21.95 9.88
N THR A 90 3.83 23.12 10.52
CA THR A 90 5.01 24.00 10.57
C THR A 90 6.19 23.43 11.37
N SER A 91 5.96 22.43 12.22
CA SER A 91 7.01 21.72 12.95
C SER A 91 7.62 20.57 12.13
N GLY A 92 7.00 20.24 11.00
CA GLY A 92 7.38 19.12 10.14
C GLY A 92 6.72 17.79 10.53
N MET A 93 5.75 17.82 11.44
CA MET A 93 5.07 16.64 11.96
C MET A 93 3.72 16.43 11.25
N TRP A 94 3.21 15.21 11.40
CA TRP A 94 1.88 14.81 10.95
C TRP A 94 1.09 14.35 12.17
N ASP A 95 -0.08 14.95 12.37
CA ASP A 95 -0.97 14.63 13.46
C ASP A 95 -2.43 14.59 12.98
N ILE A 96 -3.21 13.72 13.61
CA ILE A 96 -4.65 13.66 13.50
C ILE A 96 -5.18 13.82 14.92
N GLN A 97 -5.74 14.98 15.22
CA GLN A 97 -6.22 15.37 16.57
C GLN A 97 -7.29 14.44 17.18
N ASN A 98 -7.74 13.40 16.45
CA ASN A 98 -8.79 12.47 16.82
C ASN A 98 -8.29 11.01 16.99
N GLU A 99 -7.01 10.77 17.27
CA GLU A 99 -6.52 9.42 17.61
C GLU A 99 -6.67 9.07 19.10
N VAL A 100 -6.87 7.78 19.39
CA VAL A 100 -7.08 7.24 20.74
C VAL A 100 -5.83 7.37 21.62
N ASP A 101 -4.66 7.46 21.00
CA ASP A 101 -3.35 7.63 21.64
C ASP A 101 -2.64 8.80 20.94
N PRO A 102 -2.32 9.91 21.64
CA PRO A 102 -1.77 11.15 21.06
C PRO A 102 -0.29 11.04 20.66
N SER A 103 0.12 9.90 20.11
CA SER A 103 1.50 9.69 19.66
C SER A 103 1.66 10.09 18.20
N ASP A 104 1.73 11.40 17.97
CA ASP A 104 2.05 12.08 16.70
C ASP A 104 3.35 11.55 16.05
N ILE A 105 4.19 10.91 16.86
CA ILE A 105 5.41 10.23 16.45
C ILE A 105 5.10 9.09 15.46
N TYR A 106 4.07 8.28 15.70
CA TYR A 106 3.74 7.17 14.80
C TYR A 106 3.27 7.69 13.45
N ASN A 107 2.41 8.70 13.46
CA ASN A 107 1.90 9.35 12.26
C ASN A 107 3.04 9.95 11.44
N THR A 108 3.95 10.67 12.09
CA THR A 108 5.17 11.20 11.47
C THR A 108 6.04 10.08 10.90
N CYS A 109 6.27 8.99 11.64
CA CYS A 109 7.02 7.84 11.15
C CYS A 109 6.38 7.22 9.90
N TYR A 110 5.07 7.00 9.88
CA TYR A 110 4.38 6.42 8.73
C TYR A 110 4.40 7.34 7.51
N ALA A 111 4.20 8.64 7.69
CA ALA A 111 4.32 9.63 6.62
C ALA A 111 5.74 9.62 6.01
N LEU A 112 6.78 9.60 6.86
CA LEU A 112 8.17 9.53 6.38
C LEU A 112 8.47 8.22 5.64
N LEU A 113 7.93 7.09 6.11
CA LEU A 113 8.07 5.80 5.43
C LEU A 113 7.40 5.80 4.05
N PHE A 114 6.22 6.41 3.94
CA PHE A 114 5.53 6.60 2.67
C PHE A 114 6.36 7.45 1.70
N LEU A 115 6.76 8.66 2.12
CA LEU A 115 7.47 9.61 1.28
C LEU A 115 8.81 9.06 0.76
N LYS A 116 9.50 8.28 1.61
CA LYS A 116 10.75 7.62 1.26
C LYS A 116 10.57 6.46 0.27
N ARG A 117 9.34 5.96 0.07
CA ARG A 117 9.08 4.63 -0.52
C ARG A 117 9.93 3.59 0.19
N ALA A 118 9.78 3.50 1.52
CA ALA A 118 10.67 2.74 2.39
C ALA A 118 10.79 1.24 2.01
N SER A 119 9.82 0.71 1.26
CA SER A 119 9.84 -0.67 0.77
C SER A 119 10.68 -0.85 -0.51
N ALA A 120 11.31 0.21 -1.05
CA ALA A 120 12.15 0.18 -2.27
C ALA A 120 13.44 -0.63 -2.16
N GLY A 121 13.86 -1.05 -0.95
CA GLY A 121 14.98 -1.96 -0.75
C GLY A 121 14.64 -3.43 -0.97
N VAL A 122 13.38 -3.75 -1.25
CA VAL A 122 12.92 -5.10 -1.63
C VAL A 122 12.96 -5.19 -3.15
N ASP A 123 13.41 -6.31 -3.70
CA ASP A 123 13.38 -6.53 -5.14
C ASP A 123 11.94 -6.41 -5.65
N ARG A 124 11.70 -5.39 -6.47
CA ARG A 124 10.35 -5.01 -6.89
C ARG A 124 9.97 -5.91 -8.07
N PRO A 125 8.82 -6.60 -8.04
CA PRO A 125 8.36 -7.33 -9.21
C PRO A 125 8.08 -6.35 -10.37
N PRO A 126 8.07 -6.83 -11.63
CA PRO A 126 7.80 -5.98 -12.79
C PRO A 126 6.55 -5.11 -12.59
N PRO A 127 6.57 -3.86 -13.08
CA PRO A 127 5.42 -2.98 -12.96
C PRO A 127 4.13 -3.57 -13.53
N VAL A 128 3.04 -3.43 -12.77
CA VAL A 128 1.68 -3.76 -13.22
C VAL A 128 0.81 -2.52 -13.08
N ILE A 129 0.09 -2.18 -14.15
CA ILE A 129 -0.94 -1.14 -14.19
C ILE A 129 -2.28 -1.84 -14.02
N THR A 130 -3.06 -1.46 -13.01
CA THR A 130 -4.32 -2.15 -12.67
C THR A 130 -5.56 -1.54 -13.33
N GLY A 131 -5.37 -0.65 -14.31
CA GLY A 131 -6.44 0.11 -14.97
C GLY A 131 -6.54 -0.08 -16.49
N ASP A 132 -5.72 -0.91 -17.12
CA ASP A 132 -5.74 -1.10 -18.58
C ASP A 132 -6.73 -2.21 -18.99
N ASP A 133 -8.02 -1.85 -19.02
CA ASP A 133 -9.05 -2.54 -19.82
C ASP A 133 -9.68 -1.52 -20.79
N GLU A 134 -9.37 -1.68 -22.08
CA GLU A 134 -9.92 -1.02 -23.31
C GLU A 134 -9.81 0.51 -23.51
#